data_AF-A0A3C0JD34-F1
#
_entry.id   AF-A0A3C0JD34-F1
#
_cell.length_a   1.000
_cell.length_b   1.000
_cell.length_c   1.000
_cell.angle_alpha   90.00
_cell.angle_beta   90.00
_cell.angle_gamma   90.00
#
_symmetry.space_group_name_H-M   'P 1'
#
loop_
_entity.id
_entity.type
_entity.pdbx_description
1 polymer ?
#
loop_
_entity_poly.entity_id
_entity_poly.type
_entity_poly.pdbx_seq_one_letter_code
_entity_poly.pdbx_strand_id
1 'polypeptide(L)' 'MNDNVTPLGSARDAGQWWARLHAPDCTPADRAAFEDWLAAAPAHVEAWLHVERT' A
#
# COMPACT_ATOMS: atom_id res chain seq x y z
N MET A 1 -4.42 22.76 -13.16
CA MET A 1 -4.20 21.42 -13.70
C MET A 1 -2.93 20.85 -13.09
N ASN A 2 -2.97 20.02 -12.06
CA ASN A 2 -4.06 19.49 -11.28
C ASN A 2 -3.40 18.73 -10.10
N ASP A 3 -4.04 18.80 -8.93
CA ASP A 3 -3.82 18.00 -7.71
C ASP A 3 -2.39 17.52 -7.37
N ASN A 4 -1.79 18.26 -6.44
CA ASN A 4 -0.91 17.71 -5.41
C ASN A 4 -1.69 16.61 -4.65
N VAL A 5 -1.77 15.41 -5.21
CA VAL A 5 -2.24 14.22 -4.49
C VAL A 5 -1.28 14.03 -3.34
N THR A 6 -1.73 14.42 -2.15
CA THR A 6 -0.90 14.40 -0.96
C THR A 6 -0.48 12.94 -0.70
N PRO A 7 0.81 12.59 -0.81
CA PRO A 7 1.28 11.19 -0.71
C PRO A 7 1.12 10.59 0.70
N LEU A 8 0.61 11.36 1.66
CA LEU A 8 0.39 10.95 3.05
C LEU A 8 -0.74 9.93 3.20
N GLY A 9 -1.73 9.91 2.29
CA GLY A 9 -2.76 8.87 2.25
C GLY A 9 -2.12 7.52 1.93
N SER A 10 -1.53 7.42 0.74
CA SER A 10 -0.89 6.21 0.23
C SER A 10 0.24 5.67 1.11
N ALA A 11 1.03 6.53 1.75
CA ALA A 11 2.10 6.09 2.66
C ALA A 11 1.55 5.48 3.96
N ARG A 12 0.44 6.00 4.48
CA ARG A 12 -0.25 5.44 5.64
C ARG A 12 -0.87 4.08 5.29
N ASP A 13 -1.52 3.99 4.13
CA ASP A 13 -2.08 2.73 3.62
C ASP A 13 -0.98 1.68 3.39
N ALA A 14 0.17 2.06 2.83
CA ALA A 14 1.33 1.17 2.66
C ALA A 14 1.85 0.61 3.99
N GLY A 15 1.97 1.46 5.03
CA GLY A 15 2.37 1.02 6.37
C GLY A 15 1.35 0.07 7.01
N GLN A 16 0.06 0.28 6.76
CA GLN A 16 -1.01 -0.62 7.21
C GLN A 16 -0.91 -1.99 6.51
N TRP A 17 -0.66 -2.01 5.20
CA TRP A 17 -0.44 -3.25 4.45
C TRP A 17 0.79 -4.01 4.93
N TRP A 18 1.87 -3.32 5.30
CA TRP A 18 3.07 -3.94 5.86
C TRP A 18 2.75 -4.68 7.15
N ALA A 19 2.06 -4.01 8.08
CA ALA A 19 1.62 -4.65 9.33
C ALA A 19 0.69 -5.85 9.10
N ARG A 20 -0.18 -5.77 8.08
CA ARG A 20 -1.12 -6.84 7.70
C ARG A 20 -0.42 -8.06 7.10
N LEU A 21 0.50 -7.85 6.16
CA LEU A 21 1.27 -8.93 5.50
C LEU A 21 2.23 -9.63 6.48
N HIS A 22 2.72 -8.90 7.49
CA HIS A 22 3.53 -9.45 8.57
C HIS A 22 2.72 -10.03 9.74
N ALA A 23 1.39 -9.86 9.74
CA ALA A 23 0.54 -10.46 10.76
C ALA A 23 0.40 -11.97 10.55
N PRO A 24 0.32 -12.77 11.63
CA PRO A 24 0.10 -14.22 11.53
C PRO A 24 -1.28 -14.59 10.93
N ASP A 25 -2.21 -13.63 10.89
CA ASP A 25 -3.55 -13.76 10.32
C ASP A 25 -3.62 -13.33 8.84
N CYS A 26 -2.47 -13.16 8.18
CA CYS A 26 -2.43 -12.82 6.76
C CYS A 26 -3.13 -13.90 5.93
N THR A 27 -4.31 -13.57 5.40
CA THR A 27 -5.09 -14.46 4.55
C THR A 27 -4.78 -14.24 3.07
N PRO A 28 -5.08 -15.22 2.19
CA PRO A 28 -5.01 -15.01 0.74
C PRO A 28 -5.94 -13.88 0.24
N ALA A 29 -7.04 -13.59 0.94
CA ALA A 29 -7.92 -12.47 0.62
C ALA A 29 -7.25 -11.11 0.88
N ASP A 30 -6.44 -11.01 1.94
CA ASP A 30 -5.68 -9.81 2.27
C ASP A 30 -4.62 -9.53 1.18
N ARG A 31 -3.98 -10.59 0.68
CA ARG A 31 -3.01 -10.51 -0.43
C ARG A 31 -3.67 -10.06 -1.75
N ALA A 32 -4.84 -10.59 -2.08
CA ALA A 32 -5.60 -10.16 -3.26
C ALA A 32 -6.06 -8.69 -3.18
N ALA A 33 -6.49 -8.25 -1.99
CA ALA A 33 -6.85 -6.85 -1.75
C ALA A 33 -5.64 -5.91 -1.80
N PHE A 34 -4.47 -6.39 -1.39
CA PHE A 34 -3.21 -5.66 -1.55
C PHE A 34 -2.82 -5.50 -3.03
N GLU A 35 -2.93 -6.57 -3.81
CA GLU A 35 -2.67 -6.52 -5.26
C GLU A 35 -3.64 -5.59 -6.00
N ASP A 36 -4.93 -5.60 -5.63
CA ASP A 36 -5.93 -4.66 -6.15
C ASP A 36 -5.60 -3.21 -5.79
N TRP A 37 -5.17 -2.97 -4.55
CA TRP A 37 -4.72 -1.65 -4.10
C TRP A 37 -3.48 -1.16 -4.87
N LEU A 38 -2.50 -2.01 -5.13
CA LEU A 38 -1.34 -1.68 -5.97
C LEU A 38 -1.75 -1.38 -7.42
N ALA A 39 -2.70 -2.15 -7.97
CA ALA A 39 -3.19 -1.98 -9.33
C ALA A 39 -4.06 -0.70 -9.50
N ALA A 40 -4.66 -0.21 -8.42
CA ALA A 40 -5.54 0.95 -8.45
C ALA A 40 -4.82 2.27 -8.81
N ALA A 41 -3.55 2.43 -8.40
CA ALA A 41 -2.77 3.61 -8.75
C ALA A 41 -1.25 3.38 -8.69
N PRO A 42 -0.47 3.91 -9.65
CA PRO A 42 0.99 3.83 -9.59
C PRO A 42 1.59 4.52 -8.35
N ALA A 43 0.92 5.53 -7.79
CA ALA A 43 1.34 6.19 -6.55
C ALA A 43 1.29 5.26 -5.31
N HIS A 44 0.44 4.23 -5.32
CA HIS A 44 0.38 3.21 -4.26
C HIS A 44 1.61 2.31 -4.31
N VAL A 45 2.08 1.97 -5.53
CA VAL A 45 3.30 1.20 -5.74
C VAL A 45 4.52 1.96 -5.22
N GLU A 46 4.63 3.25 -5.53
CA GLU A 46 5.74 4.09 -5.02
C GLU A 46 5.74 4.18 -3.49
N ALA A 47 4.56 4.33 -2.88
CA ALA A 47 4.43 4.35 -1.43
C ALA A 47 4.80 3.00 -0.79
N TRP A 48 4.38 1.87 -1.39
CA TRP A 48 4.75 0.53 -0.94
C TRP A 48 6.26 0.28 -1.02
N LEU A 49 6.86 0.60 -2.17
CA LEU A 49 8.31 0.46 -2.38
C LEU A 49 9.13 1.31 -1.41
N HIS A 50 8.60 2.45 -0.96
CA HIS A 50 9.25 3.26 0.06
C HIS A 50 9.22 2.56 1.43
N VAL A 51 8.07 2.01 1.84
CA VAL A 51 7.90 1.29 3.11
C VAL A 51 8.75 0.01 3.13
N GLU A 52 8.76 -0.78 2.06
CA GLU A 52 9.51 -2.03 1.96
C GLU A 52 11.03 -1.86 2.09
N ARG A 53 11.53 -0.67 1.79
CA ARG A 53 12.96 -0.34 1.88
C ARG A 53 13.39 0.19 3.25
N THR A 54 12.47 0.34 4.20
CA THR A 54 12.72 0.88 5.55
C THR A 54 12.98 -0.23 6.54
#